data_AF-A0A935SJ02-F1
#
_entry.id   AF-A0A935SJ02-F1
#
_cell.length_a   1.000
_cell.length_b   1.000
_cell.length_c   1.000
_cell.angle_alpha   90.00
_cell.angle_beta   90.00
_cell.angle_gamma   90.00
#
_symmetry.space_group_name_H-M   'P 1'
#
loop_
_entity.id
_entity.type
_entity.pdbx_description
1 polymer ?
#
loop_
_entity_poly.entity_id
_entity_poly.type
_entity_poly.pdbx_seq_one_letter_code
_entity_poly.pdbx_strand_id
1 'polypeptide(L)'
;MQIENKQLIDDLLERIDRSTALVQKFKEISIEKLNYKKSKDKWSLLECIEHLNLYGDFYLPEIEKRILTQKSTANSNIFKSGIIGNYFANLMQVKNGKIKKMKSPKDKNPANSQLSVTILDRFLKQQEKLKLLLIQSLNVDLTKTKTAISLTNLIKLRLGDTFRFLIYHIERHILQAQQTQA
;
A
#
# COMPACT_ATOMS: atom_id res chain seq x y z
N MET A 1 -13.38 -14.65 -2.79
CA MET A 1 -12.41 -14.62 -3.91
C MET A 1 -11.42 -15.76 -3.72
N GLN A 2 -11.17 -16.51 -4.79
CA GLN A 2 -10.14 -17.54 -4.87
C GLN A 2 -9.32 -17.29 -6.13
N ILE A 3 -8.00 -17.37 -6.05
CA ILE A 3 -7.08 -17.05 -7.15
C ILE A 3 -5.77 -17.82 -6.95
N GLU A 4 -5.07 -18.13 -8.03
CA GLU A 4 -3.72 -18.69 -7.93
C GLU A 4 -2.76 -17.68 -7.28
N ASN A 5 -1.86 -18.15 -6.42
CA ASN A 5 -0.89 -17.28 -5.73
C ASN A 5 -0.07 -16.49 -6.74
N LYS A 6 0.45 -17.15 -7.78
CA LYS A 6 1.26 -16.50 -8.81
C LYS A 6 0.48 -15.40 -9.52
N GLN A 7 -0.75 -15.70 -9.95
CA GLN A 7 -1.63 -14.73 -10.60
C GLN A 7 -1.92 -13.51 -9.71
N LEU A 8 -2.16 -13.73 -8.41
CA LEU A 8 -2.35 -12.63 -7.46
C LEU A 8 -1.08 -11.78 -7.32
N ILE A 9 0.07 -12.42 -7.13
CA ILE A 9 1.34 -11.73 -6.93
C ILE A 9 1.73 -10.92 -8.18
N ASP A 10 1.53 -11.48 -9.38
CA ASP A 10 1.80 -10.79 -10.64
C ASP A 10 0.92 -9.52 -10.81
N ASP A 11 -0.39 -9.58 -10.54
CA ASP A 11 -1.28 -8.38 -10.57
C ASP A 11 -0.80 -7.30 -9.59
N LEU A 12 -0.39 -7.73 -8.39
CA LEU A 12 0.06 -6.82 -7.34
C LEU A 12 1.41 -6.19 -7.66
N LEU A 13 2.34 -6.93 -8.28
CA LEU A 13 3.61 -6.39 -8.77
C LEU A 13 3.39 -5.33 -9.86
N GLU A 14 2.51 -5.60 -10.82
CA GLU A 14 2.20 -4.66 -11.90
C GLU A 14 1.62 -3.33 -11.36
N ARG A 15 0.79 -3.39 -10.32
CA ARG A 15 0.26 -2.19 -9.64
C ARG A 15 1.35 -1.39 -8.95
N ILE A 16 2.29 -2.06 -8.29
CA ILE A 16 3.45 -1.41 -7.67
C ILE A 16 4.32 -0.75 -8.74
N ASP A 17 4.58 -1.43 -9.87
CA ASP A 17 5.38 -0.88 -10.96
C ASP A 17 4.77 0.39 -11.53
N ARG A 18 3.47 0.39 -11.80
CA ARG A 18 2.74 1.59 -12.25
C ARG A 18 2.83 2.73 -11.24
N SER A 19 2.60 2.43 -9.95
CA SER A 19 2.68 3.42 -8.87
C SER A 19 4.09 4.00 -8.72
N THR A 20 5.11 3.14 -8.83
CA THR A 20 6.53 3.51 -8.75
C THR A 20 6.92 4.42 -9.91
N ALA A 21 6.55 4.05 -11.14
CA ALA A 21 6.83 4.85 -12.33
C ALA A 21 6.19 6.24 -12.27
N LEU A 22 4.98 6.36 -11.71
CA LEU A 22 4.34 7.66 -11.49
C LEU A 22 5.08 8.51 -10.46
N VAL A 23 5.50 7.93 -9.34
CA VAL A 23 6.25 8.66 -8.31
C VAL A 23 7.63 9.09 -8.79
N GLN A 24 8.28 8.31 -9.65
CA GLN A 24 9.54 8.73 -10.29
C GLN A 24 9.36 10.03 -11.08
N LYS A 25 8.25 10.17 -11.83
CA LYS A 25 7.93 11.42 -12.55
C LYS A 25 7.68 12.60 -11.62
N PHE A 26 7.22 12.36 -10.39
CA PHE A 26 7.03 13.45 -9.41
C PHE A 26 8.35 14.09 -8.98
N LYS A 27 9.49 13.42 -9.15
CA LYS A 27 10.81 13.99 -8.83
C LYS A 27 11.19 15.17 -9.73
N GLU A 28 10.54 15.31 -10.89
CA GLU A 28 10.75 16.40 -11.85
C GLU A 28 9.88 17.64 -11.52
N ILE A 29 8.97 17.52 -10.55
CA ILE A 29 8.07 18.60 -10.14
C ILE A 29 8.77 19.49 -9.10
N SER A 30 8.61 20.81 -9.21
CA SER A 30 9.20 21.75 -8.24
C SER A 30 8.63 21.54 -6.83
N ILE A 31 9.44 21.84 -5.81
CA ILE A 31 9.06 21.59 -4.40
C ILE A 31 7.81 22.37 -3.97
N GLU A 32 7.58 23.55 -4.56
CA GLU A 32 6.41 24.38 -4.31
C GLU A 32 5.14 23.69 -4.82
N LYS A 33 5.19 23.10 -6.02
CA LYS A 33 4.07 22.33 -6.61
C LYS A 33 3.84 21.00 -5.90
N LEU A 34 4.90 20.35 -5.42
CA LEU A 34 4.83 19.13 -4.62
C LEU A 34 4.12 19.36 -3.27
N ASN A 35 4.33 20.55 -2.66
CA ASN A 35 3.70 20.95 -1.40
C ASN A 35 2.40 21.74 -1.58
N TYR A 36 2.01 22.10 -2.80
CA TYR A 36 0.79 22.87 -3.06
C TYR A 36 -0.47 22.13 -2.58
N LYS A 37 -1.37 22.88 -1.92
CA LYS A 37 -2.65 22.39 -1.41
C LYS A 37 -3.79 23.17 -2.07
N LYS A 38 -4.71 22.45 -2.72
CA LYS A 38 -5.92 23.05 -3.33
C LYS A 38 -6.82 23.77 -2.32
N SER A 39 -6.84 23.31 -1.07
CA SER A 39 -7.46 24.00 0.06
C SER A 39 -6.86 23.49 1.37
N LYS A 40 -7.13 24.18 2.49
CA LYS A 40 -6.62 23.80 3.82
C LYS A 40 -7.00 22.36 4.22
N ASP A 41 -8.14 21.87 3.76
CA ASP A 41 -8.67 20.53 4.08
C ASP A 41 -8.24 19.42 3.10
N LYS A 42 -7.42 19.75 2.10
CA LYS A 42 -6.93 18.80 1.09
C LYS A 42 -5.45 18.54 1.28
N TRP A 43 -5.05 17.29 1.10
CA TRP A 43 -3.64 16.94 1.11
C TRP A 43 -2.92 17.43 -0.14
N SER A 44 -1.68 17.86 0.03
CA SER A 44 -0.71 18.04 -1.06
C SER A 44 -0.28 16.68 -1.64
N LEU A 45 0.49 16.72 -2.72
CA LEU A 45 1.11 15.52 -3.28
C LEU A 45 2.02 14.84 -2.26
N LEU A 46 2.92 15.60 -1.62
CA LEU A 46 3.83 15.02 -0.61
C LEU A 46 3.09 14.53 0.63
N GLU A 47 2.00 15.18 1.06
CA GLU A 47 1.17 14.67 2.15
C GLU A 47 0.51 13.33 1.76
N CYS A 48 0.12 13.12 0.50
CA CYS A 48 -0.36 11.81 0.05
C CYS A 48 0.74 10.75 0.09
N ILE A 49 1.97 11.07 -0.31
CA ILE A 49 3.09 10.11 -0.30
C ILE A 49 3.55 9.82 1.12
N GLU A 50 3.63 10.82 2.00
CA GLU A 50 4.04 10.59 3.38
C GLU A 50 3.03 9.74 4.14
N HIS A 51 1.73 9.90 3.86
CA HIS A 51 0.71 9.00 4.39
C HIS A 51 1.01 7.53 4.03
N LEU A 52 1.44 7.26 2.80
CA LEU A 52 1.82 5.91 2.36
C LEU A 52 3.08 5.41 3.07
N ASN A 53 4.09 6.27 3.25
CA ASN A 53 5.30 5.93 3.99
C ASN A 53 4.99 5.52 5.43
N LEU A 54 4.10 6.25 6.12
CA LEU A 54 3.66 5.95 7.48
C LEU A 54 2.93 4.60 7.58
N TYR A 55 2.22 4.19 6.52
CA TYR A 55 1.65 2.84 6.45
C TYR A 55 2.76 1.80 6.25
N GLY A 56 3.70 2.03 5.35
CA GLY A 56 4.80 1.10 5.10
C GLY A 56 5.72 0.87 6.31
N ASP A 57 5.92 1.88 7.17
CA ASP A 57 6.66 1.72 8.43
C ASP A 57 6.08 0.64 9.34
N PHE A 58 4.76 0.47 9.31
CA PHE A 58 4.08 -0.56 10.08
C PHE A 58 4.02 -1.89 9.31
N TYR A 59 3.55 -1.84 8.07
CA TYR A 59 3.22 -3.05 7.32
C TYR A 59 4.44 -3.80 6.82
N LEU A 60 5.51 -3.13 6.37
CA LEU A 60 6.68 -3.82 5.81
C LEU A 60 7.39 -4.69 6.86
N PRO A 61 7.68 -4.21 8.09
CA PRO A 61 8.27 -5.05 9.12
C PRO A 61 7.35 -6.18 9.59
N GLU A 62 6.04 -5.94 9.72
CA GLU A 62 5.09 -6.99 10.11
C GLU A 62 5.00 -8.08 9.03
N ILE A 63 4.91 -7.72 7.75
CA ILE A 63 4.88 -8.67 6.64
C ILE A 63 6.16 -9.51 6.62
N GLU A 64 7.32 -8.84 6.66
CA GLU A 64 8.64 -9.50 6.67
C GLU A 64 8.75 -10.48 7.84
N LYS A 65 8.41 -10.05 9.05
CA LYS A 65 8.37 -10.91 10.23
C LYS A 65 7.49 -12.13 10.02
N ARG A 66 6.30 -11.98 9.43
CA ARG A 66 5.39 -13.11 9.18
C ARG A 66 5.89 -14.06 8.11
N ILE A 67 6.56 -13.58 7.08
CA ILE A 67 7.19 -14.43 6.06
C ILE A 67 8.33 -15.24 6.68
N LEU A 68 9.21 -14.60 7.45
CA LEU A 68 10.39 -15.23 8.04
C LEU A 68 10.08 -16.23 9.17
N THR A 69 9.00 -15.99 9.92
CA THR A 69 8.64 -16.83 11.08
C THR A 69 7.71 -17.99 10.73
N GLN A 70 7.16 -18.01 9.52
CA GLN A 70 6.28 -19.09 9.10
C GLN A 70 7.10 -20.36 8.83
N LYS A 71 6.71 -21.48 9.45
CA LYS A 71 7.33 -22.76 9.16
C LYS A 71 7.07 -23.12 7.70
N SER A 72 8.08 -23.65 7.01
CA SER A 72 7.90 -24.20 5.66
C SER A 72 6.82 -25.29 5.71
N THR A 73 5.63 -24.97 5.21
CA THR A 73 4.53 -25.92 5.05
C THR A 73 4.35 -26.18 3.57
N ALA A 74 3.72 -27.30 3.21
CA ALA A 74 3.21 -27.48 1.85
C ALA A 74 2.34 -26.26 1.49
N ASN A 75 2.89 -25.39 0.64
CA ASN A 75 2.25 -24.13 0.29
C ASN A 75 1.10 -24.45 -0.66
N SER A 76 -0.11 -24.06 -0.28
CA SER A 76 -1.21 -24.08 -1.23
C SER A 76 -0.90 -23.08 -2.34
N ASN A 77 -0.96 -23.51 -3.59
CA ASN A 77 -0.83 -22.63 -4.75
C ASN A 77 -2.04 -21.70 -4.94
N ILE A 78 -3.05 -21.81 -4.07
CA ILE A 78 -4.31 -21.07 -4.18
C ILE A 78 -4.48 -20.18 -2.95
N PHE A 79 -4.66 -18.89 -3.21
CA PHE A 79 -5.05 -17.93 -2.21
C PHE A 79 -6.58 -17.91 -2.09
N LYS A 80 -7.06 -17.99 -0.84
CA LYS A 80 -8.45 -17.75 -0.50
C LYS A 80 -8.53 -16.53 0.39
N SER A 81 -9.23 -15.51 -0.08
CA SER A 81 -9.47 -14.29 0.71
C SER A 81 -10.43 -14.56 1.87
N GLY A 82 -10.17 -13.96 3.04
CA GLY A 82 -11.10 -13.97 4.17
C GLY A 82 -12.20 -12.93 3.98
N ILE A 83 -13.36 -13.07 4.63
CA ILE A 83 -14.50 -12.14 4.45
C ILE A 83 -14.09 -10.69 4.78
N ILE A 84 -13.50 -10.50 5.96
CA ILE A 84 -13.06 -9.17 6.45
C ILE A 84 -11.93 -8.61 5.58
N GLY A 85 -10.94 -9.44 5.24
CA GLY A 85 -9.81 -9.03 4.39
C GLY A 85 -10.25 -8.65 2.98
N ASN A 86 -11.15 -9.43 2.39
CA ASN A 86 -11.74 -9.13 1.09
C ASN A 86 -12.48 -7.78 1.12
N TYR A 87 -13.25 -7.55 2.17
CA TYR A 87 -13.98 -6.30 2.35
C TYR A 87 -13.02 -5.10 2.40
N PHE A 88 -11.98 -5.15 3.24
CA PHE A 88 -11.01 -4.06 3.35
C PHE A 88 -10.23 -3.81 2.06
N ALA A 89 -9.79 -4.87 1.37
CA ALA A 89 -9.14 -4.73 0.07
C ALA A 89 -10.08 -4.05 -0.93
N ASN A 90 -11.31 -4.55 -1.08
CA ASN A 90 -12.27 -3.98 -2.04
C ASN A 90 -12.71 -2.56 -1.69
N LEU A 91 -12.62 -2.17 -0.41
CA LEU A 91 -12.88 -0.80 0.03
C LEU A 91 -11.80 0.17 -0.44
N MET A 92 -10.55 -0.29 -0.56
CA MET A 92 -9.41 0.52 -1.05
C MET A 92 -9.31 0.53 -2.57
N GLN A 93 -9.82 -0.50 -3.25
CA GLN A 93 -9.72 -0.64 -4.69
C GLN A 93 -10.33 0.56 -5.44
N VAL A 94 -9.54 1.17 -6.33
CA VAL A 94 -10.01 2.20 -7.25
C VAL A 94 -10.87 1.55 -8.33
N LYS A 95 -12.07 2.10 -8.58
CA LYS A 95 -12.98 1.61 -9.62
C LYS A 95 -13.24 2.72 -10.64
N ASN A 96 -12.98 2.42 -11.92
CA ASN A 96 -13.17 3.35 -13.04
C ASN A 96 -12.47 4.71 -12.83
N GLY A 97 -11.27 4.70 -12.24
CA GLY A 97 -10.51 5.91 -11.93
C GLY A 97 -11.14 6.82 -10.85
N LYS A 98 -12.20 6.35 -10.16
CA LYS A 98 -12.88 7.14 -9.12
C LYS A 98 -12.46 6.68 -7.73
N ILE A 99 -12.04 7.65 -6.92
CA ILE A 99 -11.76 7.46 -5.50
C ILE A 99 -13.02 7.81 -4.70
N LYS A 100 -13.55 6.85 -3.94
CA LYS A 100 -14.60 7.16 -2.96
C LYS A 100 -14.01 8.03 -1.84
N LYS A 101 -14.69 9.10 -1.43
CA LYS A 101 -14.22 9.93 -0.30
C LYS A 101 -14.31 9.12 1.00
N MET A 102 -13.24 9.11 1.79
CA MET A 102 -13.18 8.53 3.12
C MET A 102 -12.36 9.45 4.03
N LYS A 103 -12.66 9.45 5.33
CA LYS A 103 -11.83 10.14 6.32
C LYS A 103 -10.61 9.27 6.62
N SER A 104 -9.42 9.86 6.56
CA SER A 104 -8.19 9.19 6.97
C SER A 104 -8.13 9.09 8.50
N PRO A 105 -7.60 7.99 9.07
CA PRO A 105 -7.31 7.90 10.50
C PRO A 105 -6.37 9.02 10.96
N LYS A 106 -6.59 9.54 12.18
CA LYS A 106 -5.86 10.72 12.70
C LYS A 106 -4.37 10.46 12.92
N ASP A 107 -4.02 9.23 13.27
CA ASP A 107 -2.67 8.75 13.61
C ASP A 107 -1.74 8.59 12.39
N LYS A 108 -2.29 8.72 11.18
CA LYS A 108 -1.53 8.66 9.92
C LYS A 108 -1.75 9.93 9.09
N ASN A 109 -2.02 11.05 9.73
CA ASN A 109 -2.25 12.33 9.06
C ASN A 109 -0.94 13.15 9.00
N PRO A 110 -0.34 13.34 7.81
CA PRO A 110 0.89 14.12 7.66
C PRO A 110 0.63 15.63 7.57
N ALA A 111 -0.59 16.09 7.88
CA ALA A 111 -0.94 17.50 7.80
C ALA A 111 0.01 18.38 8.62
N ASN A 112 0.49 19.47 7.98
CA ASN A 112 1.40 20.47 8.54
C ASN A 112 2.87 20.04 8.68
N SER A 113 3.26 18.89 8.11
CA SER A 113 4.67 18.53 8.01
C SER A 113 5.38 19.40 6.95
N GLN A 114 6.59 19.88 7.26
CA GLN A 114 7.49 20.44 6.26
C GLN A 114 8.12 19.27 5.49
N LEU A 115 7.55 18.94 4.33
CA LEU A 115 7.94 17.77 3.53
C LEU A 115 8.92 18.19 2.43
N SER A 116 9.99 17.41 2.29
CA SER A 116 11.00 17.60 1.25
C SER A 116 10.91 16.50 0.19
N VAL A 117 11.68 16.63 -0.90
CA VAL A 117 11.74 15.63 -1.97
C VAL A 117 12.18 14.24 -1.49
N THR A 118 12.87 14.15 -0.35
CA THR A 118 13.34 12.87 0.23
C THR A 118 12.19 11.93 0.62
N ILE A 119 10.98 12.46 0.79
CA ILE A 119 9.76 11.67 1.03
C ILE A 119 9.45 10.75 -0.16
N LEU A 120 9.74 11.21 -1.38
CA LEU A 120 9.60 10.39 -2.60
C LEU A 120 10.63 9.27 -2.62
N ASP A 121 11.90 9.55 -2.26
CA ASP A 121 12.96 8.54 -2.23
C ASP A 121 12.68 7.46 -1.17
N ARG A 122 12.19 7.86 0.00
CA ARG A 122 11.73 6.92 1.04
C ARG A 122 10.61 6.02 0.52
N PHE A 123 9.63 6.59 -0.18
CA PHE A 123 8.54 5.82 -0.78
C PHE A 123 9.06 4.80 -1.79
N LEU A 124 9.95 5.21 -2.69
CA LEU A 124 10.55 4.34 -3.71
C LEU A 124 11.31 3.17 -3.06
N LYS A 125 12.10 3.44 -2.02
CA LYS A 125 12.78 2.40 -1.25
C LYS A 125 11.81 1.43 -0.56
N GLN A 126 10.69 1.94 -0.05
CA GLN A 126 9.63 1.08 0.49
C GLN A 126 8.95 0.23 -0.60
N GLN A 127 8.78 0.73 -1.82
CA GLN A 127 8.25 -0.05 -2.95
C GLN A 127 9.19 -1.20 -3.33
N GLU A 128 10.50 -0.96 -3.37
CA GLU A 128 11.50 -2.03 -3.60
C GLU A 128 11.39 -3.14 -2.55
N LYS A 129 11.32 -2.76 -1.26
CA LYS A 129 11.12 -3.72 -0.18
C LYS A 129 9.79 -4.48 -0.34
N LEU A 130 8.70 -3.79 -0.68
CA LEU A 130 7.40 -4.42 -0.88
C LEU A 130 7.42 -5.45 -2.02
N LYS A 131 8.09 -5.15 -3.13
CA LYS A 131 8.29 -6.12 -4.24
C LYS A 131 9.04 -7.36 -3.78
N LEU A 132 10.13 -7.18 -3.05
CA LEU A 132 10.91 -8.31 -2.51
C LEU A 132 10.03 -9.18 -1.60
N LEU A 133 9.22 -8.56 -0.73
CA LEU A 133 8.30 -9.29 0.15
C LEU A 133 7.21 -10.03 -0.62
N LEU A 134 6.66 -9.48 -1.70
CA LEU A 134 5.71 -10.19 -2.58
C LEU A 134 6.35 -11.44 -3.19
N ILE A 135 7.56 -11.32 -3.73
CA ILE A 135 8.28 -12.45 -4.33
C ILE A 135 8.58 -13.53 -3.27
N GLN A 136 9.11 -13.12 -2.11
CA GLN A 136 9.39 -14.06 -1.01
C GLN A 136 8.12 -14.73 -0.48
N SER A 137 6.97 -14.05 -0.55
CA SER A 137 5.70 -14.58 -0.05
C SER A 137 5.20 -15.81 -0.83
N LEU A 138 5.70 -16.06 -2.04
CA LEU A 138 5.43 -17.29 -2.78
C LEU A 138 5.93 -18.55 -2.04
N ASN A 139 6.87 -18.39 -1.10
CA ASN A 139 7.40 -19.47 -0.28
C ASN A 139 6.61 -19.71 1.02
N VAL A 140 5.49 -19.00 1.24
CA VAL A 140 4.62 -19.21 2.40
C VAL A 140 3.15 -19.32 1.99
N ASP A 141 2.31 -19.92 2.85
CA ASP A 141 0.88 -20.01 2.59
C ASP A 141 0.20 -18.63 2.80
N LEU A 142 -0.17 -17.97 1.70
CA LEU A 142 -0.82 -16.64 1.70
C LEU A 142 -2.17 -16.62 2.42
N THR A 143 -2.82 -17.77 2.57
CA THR A 143 -4.14 -17.93 3.20
C THR A 143 -4.01 -18.16 4.71
N LYS A 144 -3.04 -18.97 5.14
CA LYS A 144 -2.83 -19.31 6.56
C LYS A 144 -1.98 -18.29 7.29
N THR A 145 -1.04 -17.64 6.60
CA THR A 145 -0.19 -16.61 7.20
C THR A 145 -1.03 -15.38 7.54
N LYS A 146 -0.96 -14.92 8.79
CA LYS A 146 -1.80 -13.81 9.30
C LYS A 146 -0.95 -12.65 9.79
N THR A 147 -1.21 -11.46 9.28
CA THR A 147 -0.56 -10.20 9.65
C THR A 147 -1.47 -9.35 10.53
N ALA A 148 -0.88 -8.63 11.48
CA ALA A 148 -1.58 -7.55 12.19
C ALA A 148 -1.89 -6.40 11.23
N ILE A 149 -2.81 -5.51 11.63
CA ILE A 149 -3.16 -4.30 10.88
C ILE A 149 -2.98 -3.07 11.76
N SER A 150 -2.74 -1.92 11.15
CA SER A 150 -2.54 -0.66 11.89
C SER A 150 -3.83 -0.10 12.48
N LEU A 151 -5.01 -0.56 12.02
CA LEU A 151 -6.31 -0.02 12.43
C LEU A 151 -6.80 -0.53 13.79
N THR A 152 -6.43 -1.75 14.17
CA THR A 152 -6.85 -2.37 15.44
C THR A 152 -6.02 -3.62 15.73
N ASN A 153 -5.79 -3.89 17.02
CA ASN A 153 -5.12 -5.09 17.49
C ASN A 153 -6.05 -6.32 17.61
N LEU A 154 -7.36 -6.14 17.41
CA LEU A 154 -8.37 -7.20 17.62
C LEU A 154 -8.49 -8.17 16.45
N ILE A 155 -8.06 -7.78 15.25
CA ILE A 155 -8.17 -8.61 14.05
C ILE A 155 -6.83 -8.75 13.34
N LYS A 156 -6.67 -9.87 12.65
CA LYS A 156 -5.55 -10.13 11.74
C LYS A 156 -6.10 -10.47 10.37
N LEU A 157 -5.40 -10.05 9.34
CA LEU A 157 -5.76 -10.37 7.96
C LEU A 157 -4.85 -11.47 7.42
N ARG A 158 -5.35 -12.23 6.45
CA ARG A 158 -4.53 -13.17 5.69
C ARG A 158 -3.48 -12.39 4.92
N LEU A 159 -2.28 -12.95 4.73
CA LEU A 159 -1.18 -12.24 4.09
C LEU A 159 -1.55 -11.74 2.68
N GLY A 160 -2.23 -12.56 1.88
CA GLY A 160 -2.72 -12.12 0.57
C GLY A 160 -3.75 -10.97 0.65
N ASP A 161 -4.58 -10.92 1.69
CA ASP A 161 -5.51 -9.80 1.89
C ASP A 161 -4.79 -8.53 2.34
N THR A 162 -3.75 -8.66 3.15
CA THR A 162 -2.91 -7.52 3.57
C THR A 162 -2.16 -6.90 2.41
N PHE A 163 -1.58 -7.71 1.53
CA PHE A 163 -0.95 -7.19 0.31
C PHE A 163 -1.96 -6.46 -0.57
N ARG A 164 -3.14 -7.06 -0.82
CA ARG A 164 -4.20 -6.41 -1.59
C ARG A 164 -4.60 -5.08 -0.98
N PHE A 165 -4.86 -5.05 0.33
CA PHE A 165 -5.22 -3.83 1.05
C PHE A 165 -4.14 -2.75 0.88
N LEU A 166 -2.89 -3.07 1.19
CA LEU A 166 -1.79 -2.10 1.15
C LEU A 166 -1.55 -1.56 -0.26
N ILE A 167 -1.56 -2.41 -1.27
CA ILE A 167 -1.25 -2.02 -2.65
C ILE A 167 -2.41 -1.26 -3.29
N TYR A 168 -3.66 -1.63 -3.01
CA TYR A 168 -4.81 -0.84 -3.44
C TYR A 168 -4.87 0.51 -2.73
N HIS A 169 -4.42 0.58 -1.47
CA HIS A 169 -4.29 1.83 -0.73
C HIS A 169 -3.20 2.73 -1.35
N ILE A 170 -2.06 2.16 -1.75
CA ILE A 170 -1.02 2.86 -2.52
C ILE A 170 -1.61 3.43 -3.82
N GLU A 171 -2.20 2.58 -4.67
CA GLU A 171 -2.77 2.98 -5.96
C GLU A 171 -3.77 4.15 -5.80
N ARG A 172 -4.65 4.06 -4.79
CA ARG A 172 -5.61 5.11 -4.46
C ARG A 172 -4.94 6.44 -4.14
N HIS A 173 -3.92 6.46 -3.29
CA HIS A 173 -3.26 7.70 -2.87
C HIS A 173 -2.30 8.25 -3.92
N ILE A 174 -1.73 7.40 -4.79
CA ILE A 174 -1.01 7.88 -5.99
C ILE A 174 -1.97 8.62 -6.92
N LEU A 175 -3.16 8.07 -7.15
CA LEU A 175 -4.17 8.75 -7.97
C LEU A 175 -4.63 10.06 -7.31
N GLN A 176 -4.79 10.09 -5.98
CA GLN A 176 -5.08 11.32 -5.25
C GLN A 176 -3.97 12.35 -5.41
N ALA A 177 -2.70 11.94 -5.31
CA ALA A 177 -1.53 12.78 -5.54
C ALA A 177 -1.53 13.38 -6.95
N GLN A 178 -1.79 12.59 -7.99
CA GLN A 178 -1.91 13.10 -9.36
C GLN A 178 -3.01 14.16 -9.50
N GLN A 179 -4.17 13.94 -8.87
CA GLN A 179 -5.29 14.89 -8.89
C GLN A 179 -4.98 16.22 -8.18
N THR A 180 -3.90 16.33 -7.40
CA THR A 180 -3.45 17.62 -6.85
C THR A 180 -2.74 18.50 -7.88
N GLN A 181 -2.18 17.90 -8.93
CA GLN A 181 -1.39 18.58 -9.97
C GLN A 181 -2.23 19.06 -11.18
N ALA A 182 -3.46 18.55 -11.31
CA ALA A 182 -4.44 18.99 -12.31
C ALA A 182 -5.19 20.25 -11.86
#